data_AF-A0AAW5EYE4-F1
#
_entry.id   AF-A0AAW5EYE4-F1
#
_cell.length_a   1.000
_cell.length_b   1.000
_cell.length_c   1.000
_cell.angle_alpha   90.00
_cell.angle_beta   90.00
_cell.angle_gamma   90.00
#
_symmetry.space_group_name_H-M   'P 1'
#
loop_
_entity.id
_entity.type
_entity.pdbx_description
1 polymer ?
#
loop_
_entity_poly.entity_id
_entity_poly.type
_entity_poly.pdbx_seq_one_letter_code
_entity_poly.pdbx_strand_id
1 'polypeptide(L)'
;MSVVIVGGHDRMVGQYKKICKNYKCKAKVFTQMSADLNKQIGCPDILVLFTNTVSHKMIKCALGEVDSERTDIVRCHTSSGTALTEILEKRCS
;
A
#
# COMPACT_ATOMS: atom_id res chain seq x y z
N MET A 1 4.44 1.12 -13.20
CA MET A 1 4.54 1.50 -11.78
C MET A 1 4.04 0.37 -10.88
N SER A 2 4.54 0.32 -9.66
CA SER A 2 4.31 -0.71 -8.65
C SER A 2 3.88 -0.05 -7.35
N VAL A 3 2.80 -0.58 -6.76
CA VAL A 3 2.20 -0.05 -5.55
C VAL A 3 2.15 -1.15 -4.50
N VAL A 4 2.61 -0.86 -3.30
CA VAL A 4 2.41 -1.71 -2.13
C VAL A 4 1.40 -1.03 -1.22
N ILE A 5 0.35 -1.74 -0.84
CA ILE A 5 -0.66 -1.27 0.11
C ILE A 5 -0.52 -2.10 1.39
N VAL A 6 -0.42 -1.42 2.53
CA VAL A 6 -0.31 -2.02 3.86
C VAL A 6 -1.46 -1.51 4.74
N GLY A 7 -2.25 -2.42 5.26
CA GLY A 7 -3.53 -2.15 5.93
C GLY A 7 -4.73 -2.35 4.98
N GLY A 8 -5.88 -1.83 5.41
CA GLY A 8 -7.17 -2.03 4.76
C GLY A 8 -7.88 -3.29 5.25
N HIS A 9 -9.02 -3.59 4.63
CA HIS A 9 -9.84 -4.75 5.01
C HIS A 9 -9.64 -5.91 4.03
N ASP A 10 -9.62 -7.15 4.53
CA ASP A 10 -9.43 -8.36 3.71
C ASP A 10 -10.43 -8.45 2.54
N ARG A 11 -11.69 -8.09 2.78
CA ARG A 11 -12.74 -8.07 1.74
C ARG A 11 -12.48 -7.06 0.62
N MET A 12 -11.65 -6.05 0.87
CA MET A 12 -11.34 -4.98 -0.08
C MET A 12 -10.10 -5.30 -0.93
N VAL A 13 -9.32 -6.33 -0.62
CA VAL A 13 -8.08 -6.67 -1.35
C VAL A 13 -8.28 -6.76 -2.86
N GLY A 14 -9.36 -7.42 -3.30
CA GLY A 14 -9.71 -7.51 -4.72
C GLY A 14 -10.04 -6.15 -5.34
N GLN A 15 -10.75 -5.29 -4.60
CA GLN A 15 -11.09 -3.94 -5.04
C GLN A 15 -9.86 -3.05 -5.16
N TYR A 16 -8.97 -3.04 -4.15
CA TYR A 16 -7.72 -2.26 -4.22
C TYR A 16 -6.88 -2.65 -5.42
N LYS A 17 -6.71 -3.96 -5.67
CA LYS A 17 -5.99 -4.45 -6.86
C LYS A 17 -6.66 -4.00 -8.16
N LYS A 18 -8.00 -4.01 -8.23
CA LYS A 18 -8.75 -3.54 -9.40
C LYS A 18 -8.55 -2.05 -9.63
N ILE A 19 -8.62 -1.23 -8.57
CA ILE A 19 -8.35 0.22 -8.64
C ILE A 19 -6.94 0.46 -9.17
N CYS A 20 -5.90 -0.12 -8.54
CA CYS A 20 -4.52 0.04 -9.00
C CYS A 20 -4.33 -0.40 -10.47
N LYS A 21 -4.99 -1.48 -10.91
CA LYS A 21 -4.93 -1.94 -12.29
C LYS A 21 -5.49 -0.90 -13.28
N ASN A 22 -6.53 -0.16 -12.91
CA ASN A 22 -7.08 0.91 -13.74
C ASN A 22 -6.06 2.05 -13.96
N TYR A 23 -5.18 2.29 -12.99
CA TYR A 23 -4.05 3.22 -13.10
C TYR A 23 -2.78 2.56 -13.67
N LYS A 24 -2.90 1.40 -14.35
CA LYS A 24 -1.77 0.65 -14.93
C LYS A 24 -0.67 0.29 -13.91
N CYS A 25 -1.04 0.17 -12.64
CA CYS A 25 -0.13 -0.16 -11.55
C CYS A 25 -0.20 -1.65 -11.19
N LYS A 26 0.96 -2.28 -10.95
CA LYS A 26 1.04 -3.62 -10.35
C LYS A 26 0.94 -3.47 -8.84
N ALA A 27 -0.05 -4.10 -8.21
CA ALA A 27 -0.30 -3.93 -6.78
C ALA A 27 -0.03 -5.19 -5.95
N LYS A 28 0.68 -5.01 -4.83
CA LYS A 28 0.73 -5.96 -3.71
C LYS A 28 -0.08 -5.36 -2.56
N VAL A 29 -0.86 -6.18 -1.87
CA VAL A 29 -1.75 -5.72 -0.79
C VAL A 29 -1.56 -6.63 0.41
N PHE A 30 -1.25 -6.04 1.55
CA PHE A 30 -1.06 -6.71 2.83
C PHE A 30 -2.03 -6.11 3.84
N THR A 31 -3.11 -6.81 4.13
CA THR A 31 -4.12 -6.40 5.14
C THR A 31 -3.82 -6.99 6.52
N GLN A 32 -2.97 -8.02 6.59
CA GLN A 32 -2.55 -8.69 7.81
C GLN A 32 -1.03 -8.83 7.86
N MET A 33 -0.49 -9.09 9.06
CA MET A 33 0.93 -9.38 9.23
C MET A 33 1.26 -10.75 8.63
N SER A 34 2.08 -10.78 7.58
CA SER A 34 2.66 -12.01 7.03
C SER A 34 4.03 -12.26 7.65
N ALA A 35 4.41 -13.54 7.81
CA ALA A 35 5.73 -13.93 8.30
C ALA A 35 6.88 -13.42 7.40
N ASP A 36 6.61 -13.27 6.10
CA ASP A 36 7.57 -12.80 5.10
C ASP A 36 7.23 -11.40 4.56
N LEU A 37 6.47 -10.59 5.31
CA LEU A 37 6.08 -9.24 4.87
C LEU A 37 7.31 -8.43 4.42
N ASN A 38 8.39 -8.47 5.21
CA ASN A 38 9.64 -7.80 4.91
C ASN A 38 10.21 -8.17 3.53
N LYS A 39 10.32 -9.46 3.24
CA LYS A 39 10.86 -9.95 1.96
C LYS A 39 9.93 -9.64 0.78
N GLN A 40 8.63 -9.53 1.04
CA GLN A 40 7.62 -9.39 0.00
C GLN A 40 7.35 -7.94 -0.42
N ILE A 41 7.73 -6.95 0.38
CA ILE A 41 7.57 -5.53 0.04
C ILE A 41 8.42 -5.16 -1.17
N GLY A 42 9.73 -5.44 -1.13
CA GLY A 42 10.67 -5.12 -2.20
C GLY A 42 10.85 -3.60 -2.38
N CYS A 43 11.09 -3.14 -3.61
CA CYS A 43 11.30 -1.72 -3.93
C CYS A 43 10.12 -1.16 -4.75
N PRO A 44 8.99 -0.81 -4.12
CA PRO A 44 7.85 -0.23 -4.83
C PRO A 44 8.09 1.23 -5.20
N ASP A 45 7.38 1.71 -6.23
CA ASP A 45 7.35 3.14 -6.56
C ASP A 45 6.52 3.92 -5.52
N ILE A 46 5.42 3.32 -5.05
CA ILE A 46 4.53 3.91 -4.04
C ILE A 46 4.24 2.91 -2.92
N LEU A 47 4.37 3.35 -1.66
CA LEU A 47 3.92 2.63 -0.48
C LEU A 47 2.73 3.36 0.17
N VAL A 48 1.54 2.77 0.13
CA VAL A 48 0.34 3.29 0.79
C VAL A 48 0.12 2.59 2.13
N LEU A 49 0.10 3.36 3.21
CA LEU A 49 -0.13 2.90 4.57
C LEU A 49 -1.52 3.36 5.05
N PHE A 50 -2.46 2.42 5.22
CA PHE A 50 -3.77 2.68 5.80
C PHE A 50 -3.72 2.63 7.33
N THR A 51 -3.33 3.74 7.95
CA THR A 51 -2.85 3.83 9.35
C THR A 51 -3.88 3.44 10.41
N ASN A 52 -5.18 3.59 10.16
CA ASN A 52 -6.21 3.21 11.14
C ASN A 52 -6.47 1.70 11.20
N THR A 53 -6.07 0.97 10.16
CA THR A 53 -6.40 -0.47 10.00
C THR A 53 -5.19 -1.38 10.18
N VAL A 54 -4.01 -0.81 10.38
CA VAL A 54 -2.74 -1.54 10.42
C VAL A 54 -2.11 -1.44 11.80
N SER A 55 -1.49 -2.52 12.27
CA SER A 55 -0.75 -2.50 13.54
C SER A 55 0.53 -1.67 13.45
N HIS A 56 0.96 -1.06 14.55
CA HIS A 56 2.25 -0.35 14.61
C HIS A 56 3.44 -1.23 14.18
N LYS A 57 3.41 -2.53 14.52
CA LYS A 57 4.46 -3.48 14.11
C LYS A 57 4.56 -3.58 12.60
N MET A 58 3.42 -3.63 11.93
CA MET A 58 3.33 -3.78 10.48
C MET A 58 3.73 -2.48 9.75
N ILE A 59 3.41 -1.30 10.31
CA ILE A 59 3.94 -0.02 9.82
C ILE A 59 5.46 0.02 9.93
N LYS A 60 6.01 -0.34 11.10
CA LYS A 60 7.47 -0.33 11.34
C LYS A 60 8.19 -1.28 10.39
N CYS A 61 7.65 -2.49 10.20
CA CYS A 61 8.19 -3.44 9.23
C CYS A 61 8.13 -2.88 7.81
N ALA A 62 7.01 -2.28 7.40
CA ALA A 62 6.90 -1.75 6.05
C ALA A 62 7.85 -0.58 5.76
N LEU A 63 8.02 0.32 6.72
CA LEU A 63 8.93 1.47 6.59
C LEU A 63 10.40 1.08 6.67
N GLY A 64 10.76 0.03 7.41
CA GLY A 64 12.13 -0.43 7.53
C GLY A 64 12.68 -1.15 6.29
N GLU A 65 11.80 -1.60 5.40
CA GLU A 65 12.14 -2.44 4.25
C GLU A 65 12.13 -1.70 2.92
N VAL A 66 11.61 -0.47 2.91
CA VAL A 66 11.60 0.40 1.72
C VAL A 66 12.71 1.43 1.81
N ASP A 67 13.25 1.80 0.65
CA ASP A 67 14.14 2.93 0.50
C ASP A 67 13.30 4.21 0.32
N SER A 68 13.29 5.08 1.33
CA SER A 68 12.50 6.31 1.33
C SER A 68 12.94 7.34 0.29
N GLU A 69 14.14 7.23 -0.27
CA GLU A 69 14.58 8.12 -1.35
C GLU A 69 14.00 7.70 -2.71
N ARG A 70 13.64 6.43 -2.84
CA ARG A 70 13.16 5.82 -4.09
C ARG A 70 11.67 5.48 -4.08
N THR A 71 11.09 5.33 -2.90
CA THR A 71 9.69 5.00 -2.70
C THR A 71 8.91 6.20 -2.19
N ASP A 72 7.82 6.53 -2.87
CA ASP A 72 6.89 7.56 -2.41
C ASP A 72 5.95 6.99 -1.33
N ILE A 73 6.11 7.46 -0.09
CA ILE A 73 5.39 6.95 1.08
C ILE A 73 4.16 7.81 1.36
N VAL A 74 2.98 7.21 1.29
CA VAL A 74 1.69 7.86 1.56
C VAL A 74 1.04 7.25 2.79
N ARG A 75 0.73 8.08 3.79
CA ARG A 75 -0.07 7.67 4.94
C ARG A 75 -1.49 8.18 4.79
N CYS A 76 -2.47 7.28 4.93
CA CYS A 76 -3.88 7.62 4.84
C CYS A 76 -4.64 6.97 6.00
N HIS A 77 -5.50 7.75 6.67
CA HIS A 77 -6.27 7.23 7.81
C HIS A 77 -7.51 6.45 7.37
N THR A 78 -7.99 6.68 6.15
CA THR A 78 -9.14 5.97 5.58
C THR A 78 -8.65 4.90 4.60
N SER A 79 -9.25 3.71 4.67
CA SER A 79 -8.95 2.57 3.80
C SER A 79 -9.99 2.38 2.70
N SER A 80 -10.80 3.40 2.38
CA SER A 80 -11.84 3.28 1.35
C SER A 80 -11.25 3.17 -0.07
N GLY A 81 -12.05 2.63 -0.99
CA GLY A 81 -11.68 2.63 -2.42
C GLY A 81 -11.47 4.05 -2.95
N THR A 82 -12.35 4.98 -2.60
CA THR A 82 -12.25 6.41 -3.00
C THR A 82 -10.95 7.04 -2.54
N ALA A 83 -10.54 6.79 -1.28
CA ALA A 83 -9.28 7.33 -0.77
C ALA A 83 -8.08 6.79 -1.54
N LEU A 84 -8.08 5.50 -1.90
CA LEU A 84 -7.04 4.93 -2.74
C LEU A 84 -7.02 5.57 -4.13
N THR A 85 -8.19 5.78 -4.75
CA THR A 85 -8.32 6.44 -6.05
C THR A 85 -7.71 7.85 -6.02
N GLU A 86 -8.06 8.68 -5.03
CA GLU A 86 -7.52 10.04 -4.89
C GLU A 86 -5.99 10.06 -4.70
N ILE A 87 -5.44 9.08 -3.98
CA ILE A 87 -3.99 8.95 -3.83
C ILE A 87 -3.35 8.63 -5.18
N LEU A 88 -3.90 7.64 -5.90
CA LEU A 88 -3.35 7.21 -7.18
C LEU A 88 -3.46 8.32 -8.25
N GLU A 89 -4.54 9.09 -8.28
CA GLU A 89 -4.69 10.24 -9.19
C GLU A 89 -3.59 11.28 -9.01
N LYS A 90 -3.17 11.54 -7.76
CA LYS A 90 -2.14 12.54 -7.45
C LYS A 90 -0.71 12.06 -7.69
N ARG A 91 -0.49 10.74 -7.68
CA ARG A 91 0.86 10.15 -7.67
C ARG A 91 1.19 9.33 -8.92
N CYS A 92 0.17 8.89 -9.68
CA CYS A 92 0.34 8.15 -10.94
C CYS A 92 0.21 9.04 -12.18
N SER A 93 -0.06 10.33 -12.01
CA SER A 93 -0.19 11.34 -13.06
C SER A 93 1.16 11.74 -13.64
#